data_AF-A0A562VLY0-F1
#
_entry.id   AF-A0A562VLY0-F1
#
_cell.length_a   1.000
_cell.length_b   1.000
_cell.length_c   1.000
_cell.angle_alpha   90.00
_cell.angle_beta   90.00
_cell.angle_gamma   90.00
#
_symmetry.space_group_name_H-M   'P 1'
#
loop_
_entity.id
_entity.type
_entity.pdbx_description
1 polymer ?
#
loop_
_entity_poly.entity_id
_entity_poly.type
_entity_poly.pdbx_seq_one_letter_code
_entity_poly.pdbx_strand_id
1 'polypeptide(L)'
;MPVTKAPIQALPGLYPELLPMVLYATIAVALIGLLMAAARWLGARSTNRNKELPYESGVIPTGDARLAYPVPFYLIAIFFIVFDVEAAFVFTWAVAWDLLGLPGLLHITFFIVVLLLGLVWLWIKGGLDWGPSRQARDSRAGERGLG
;
A
#
# COMPACT_ATOMS: atom_id res chain seq x y z
N MET A 1 -44.32 6.66 -31.36
CA MET A 1 -43.06 6.49 -32.09
C MET A 1 -41.97 6.12 -31.11
N PRO A 2 -41.45 4.89 -31.09
CA PRO A 2 -40.24 4.56 -30.35
C PRO A 2 -39.02 5.09 -31.12
N VAL A 3 -38.28 6.00 -30.52
CA VAL A 3 -36.96 6.40 -31.00
C VAL A 3 -36.04 5.21 -30.73
N THR A 4 -35.89 4.35 -31.73
CA THR A 4 -34.89 3.26 -31.71
C THR A 4 -33.53 3.94 -31.68
N LYS A 5 -32.91 4.04 -30.50
CA LYS A 5 -31.50 4.39 -30.39
C LYS A 5 -30.74 3.31 -31.14
N ALA A 6 -30.12 3.68 -32.25
CA ALA A 6 -29.27 2.77 -33.01
C ALA A 6 -28.29 2.11 -32.02
N PRO A 7 -28.09 0.77 -32.08
CA PRO A 7 -27.01 0.16 -31.34
C PRO A 7 -25.73 0.81 -31.88
N ILE A 8 -25.04 1.57 -31.05
CA ILE A 8 -23.65 1.94 -31.31
C ILE A 8 -22.98 0.59 -31.54
N GLN A 9 -22.68 0.27 -32.80
CA GLN A 9 -22.07 -0.99 -33.17
C GLN A 9 -20.78 -1.06 -32.37
N ALA A 10 -20.77 -1.94 -31.36
CA ALA A 10 -19.60 -2.20 -30.56
C ALA A 10 -18.53 -2.68 -31.54
N LEU A 11 -17.47 -1.90 -31.70
CA LEU A 11 -16.25 -2.38 -32.34
C LEU A 11 -15.87 -3.70 -31.63
N PRO A 12 -15.58 -4.78 -32.37
CA PRO A 12 -15.23 -6.04 -31.76
C PRO A 12 -14.03 -5.85 -30.83
N GLY A 13 -14.23 -6.11 -29.53
CA GLY A 13 -13.22 -5.93 -28.48
C GLY A 13 -13.40 -4.70 -27.57
N LEU A 14 -14.42 -3.87 -27.78
CA LEU A 14 -14.67 -2.69 -26.95
C LEU A 14 -15.85 -2.93 -25.99
N TYR A 15 -15.57 -2.88 -24.69
CA TYR A 15 -16.57 -2.92 -23.61
C TYR A 15 -17.06 -1.49 -23.33
N PRO A 16 -18.23 -1.08 -23.86
CA PRO A 16 -18.68 0.31 -23.78
C PRO A 16 -18.92 0.77 -22.34
N GLU A 17 -19.20 -0.14 -21.41
CA GLU A 17 -19.27 0.15 -19.98
C GLU A 17 -17.93 0.51 -19.33
N LEU A 18 -16.80 0.03 -19.87
CA LEU A 18 -15.46 0.36 -19.34
C LEU A 18 -14.89 1.65 -19.95
N LEU A 19 -15.41 2.07 -21.10
CA LEU A 19 -14.95 3.24 -21.83
C LEU A 19 -14.97 4.54 -20.99
N PRO A 20 -16.03 4.86 -20.22
CA PRO A 20 -16.04 6.06 -19.37
C PRO A 20 -14.99 6.01 -18.26
N MET A 21 -14.76 4.83 -17.66
CA MET A 21 -13.78 4.65 -16.58
C MET A 21 -12.36 4.85 -17.10
N VAL A 22 -12.03 4.24 -18.24
CA VAL A 22 -10.70 4.37 -18.86
C VAL A 22 -10.46 5.80 -19.34
N LEU A 23 -11.46 6.43 -19.95
CA LEU A 23 -11.37 7.82 -20.38
C LEU A 23 -11.13 8.77 -19.18
N TYR A 24 -11.90 8.62 -18.11
CA TYR A 24 -11.73 9.40 -16.89
C TYR A 24 -10.33 9.24 -16.29
N ALA A 25 -9.87 8.00 -16.10
CA ALA A 25 -8.54 7.72 -15.55
C ALA A 25 -7.43 8.33 -16.42
N THR A 26 -7.56 8.23 -17.75
CA THR A 26 -6.60 8.79 -18.69
C THR A 26 -6.57 10.31 -18.64
N ILE A 27 -7.74 10.97 -18.62
CA ILE A 27 -7.83 12.43 -18.51
C ILE A 27 -7.24 12.89 -17.17
N ALA A 28 -7.52 12.21 -16.06
CA ALA A 28 -6.99 12.56 -14.75
C ALA A 28 -5.46 12.49 -14.73
N VAL A 29 -4.87 11.39 -15.21
CA VAL A 29 -3.41 11.24 -15.32
C VAL A 29 -2.80 12.28 -16.25
N ALA A 30 -3.43 12.52 -17.41
CA ALA A 30 -2.97 13.52 -18.36
C ALA A 30 -3.01 14.94 -17.78
N LEU A 31 -4.05 15.29 -17.03
CA LEU A 31 -4.18 16.58 -16.35
C LEU A 31 -3.09 16.74 -15.29
N ILE A 32 -2.85 15.72 -14.46
CA ILE A 32 -1.75 15.74 -13.48
C ILE A 32 -0.41 15.98 -14.19
N GLY A 33 -0.14 15.24 -15.26
CA GLY A 33 1.06 15.39 -16.08
C GLY A 33 1.19 16.80 -16.67
N LEU A 34 0.10 17.35 -17.21
CA LEU A 34 0.05 18.70 -17.77
C LEU A 34 0.33 19.76 -16.70
N LEU A 35 -0.28 19.64 -15.52
CA LEU A 35 -0.06 20.57 -14.41
C LEU A 35 1.38 20.49 -13.90
N MET A 36 1.96 19.30 -13.78
CA MET A 36 3.38 19.14 -13.44
C MET A 36 4.30 19.76 -14.50
N ALA A 37 3.99 19.59 -15.78
CA ALA A 37 4.74 20.20 -16.88
C ALA A 37 4.61 21.73 -16.87
N ALA A 38 3.40 22.25 -16.67
CA ALA A 38 3.13 23.67 -16.55
C ALA A 38 3.86 24.27 -15.34
N ALA A 39 3.78 23.65 -14.17
CA ALA A 39 4.51 24.09 -12.98
C ALA A 39 6.03 24.13 -13.21
N ARG A 40 6.58 23.15 -13.94
CA ARG A 40 8.01 23.11 -14.29
C ARG A 40 8.41 24.17 -15.33
N TRP A 41 7.49 24.58 -16.20
CA TRP A 41 7.75 25.59 -17.24
C TRP A 41 7.56 27.02 -16.72
N LEU A 42 6.52 27.25 -15.91
CA LEU A 42 6.19 28.54 -15.31
C LEU A 42 7.00 28.85 -14.05
N GLY A 43 7.51 27.83 -13.35
CA GLY A 43 8.32 27.99 -12.15
C GLY A 43 9.70 28.58 -12.45
N ALA A 44 10.05 29.67 -11.78
CA ALA A 44 11.40 30.24 -11.82
C ALA A 44 12.40 29.25 -11.23
N ARG A 45 13.23 28.64 -12.09
CA ARG A 45 14.27 27.70 -11.65
C ARG A 45 15.42 28.48 -11.02
N SER A 46 15.60 28.31 -9.71
CA SER A 46 16.81 28.72 -9.00
C SER A 46 17.42 27.46 -8.38
N THR A 47 18.38 26.88 -9.08
CA THR A 47 19.26 25.84 -8.53
C THR A 47 20.33 26.55 -7.70
N ASN A 48 20.27 26.37 -6.38
CA ASN A 48 21.31 26.79 -5.46
C ASN A 48 21.75 25.54 -4.69
N ARG A 49 23.05 25.33 -4.53
CA ARG A 49 23.62 24.15 -3.86
C ARG A 49 23.04 23.94 -2.45
N ASN A 50 22.64 25.03 -1.78
CA ASN A 50 22.00 24.96 -0.47
C ASN A 50 20.51 24.56 -0.50
N LYS A 51 19.82 24.74 -1.64
CA LYS A 51 18.41 24.30 -1.84
C LYS A 51 18.29 22.81 -2.16
N GLU A 52 19.35 22.20 -2.69
CA GLU A 52 19.37 20.79 -3.08
C GLU A 52 19.88 19.86 -1.96
N LEU A 53 20.33 20.43 -0.84
CA LEU A 53 20.70 19.67 0.35
C LEU A 53 19.44 19.26 1.13
N PRO A 54 19.36 18.02 1.65
CA PRO A 54 18.31 17.60 2.58
C PRO A 54 18.23 18.54 3.79
N TYR A 55 17.03 18.93 4.16
CA TYR A 55 16.79 20.02 5.11
C TYR A 55 16.95 19.60 6.59
N GLU A 56 17.63 20.48 7.34
CA GLU A 56 17.38 20.87 8.75
C GLU A 56 17.77 19.97 9.93
N SER A 57 19.05 19.61 10.06
CA SER A 57 19.62 19.38 11.41
C SER A 57 21.14 19.60 11.52
N GLY A 58 21.82 20.11 10.48
CA GLY A 58 23.29 20.20 10.47
C GLY A 58 24.01 18.83 10.46
N VAL A 59 23.25 17.74 10.42
CA VAL A 59 23.77 16.38 10.25
C VAL A 59 23.87 16.14 8.75
N ILE A 60 25.09 16.23 8.22
CA ILE A 60 25.38 15.76 6.88
C ILE A 60 25.10 14.25 6.90
N PRO A 61 24.22 13.72 6.04
CA PRO A 61 23.96 12.29 5.98
C PRO A 61 25.30 11.60 5.70
N THR A 62 25.81 10.92 6.72
CA THR A 62 27.12 10.27 6.73
C THR A 62 26.89 8.82 7.11
N GLY A 63 27.37 7.91 6.27
CA GLY A 63 27.17 6.47 6.43
C GLY A 63 26.30 5.84 5.34
N ASP A 64 26.24 4.51 5.35
CA ASP A 64 25.46 3.71 4.41
C ASP A 64 23.97 3.85 4.75
N ALA A 65 23.10 4.06 3.74
CA ALA A 65 21.65 4.24 3.91
C ALA A 65 20.94 2.96 4.38
N ARG A 66 21.70 1.88 4.57
CA ARG A 66 21.27 0.60 5.12
C ARG A 66 21.23 0.66 6.64
N LEU A 67 20.33 1.48 7.20
CA LEU A 67 19.88 1.23 8.56
C LEU A 67 19.19 -0.14 8.54
N ALA A 68 19.63 -1.06 9.40
CA ALA A 68 18.85 -2.25 9.75
C ALA A 68 17.58 -1.76 10.47
N TYR A 69 16.62 -1.27 9.68
CA TYR A 69 15.34 -0.79 10.17
C TYR A 69 14.68 -1.92 10.93
N PRO A 70 14.04 -1.62 12.07
CA PRO A 70 13.50 -2.64 12.93
C PRO A 70 12.52 -3.50 12.13
N VAL A 71 12.50 -4.78 12.50
CA VAL A 71 11.73 -5.87 11.90
C VAL A 71 10.19 -5.67 11.83
N PRO A 72 9.49 -4.83 12.63
CA PRO A 72 8.02 -4.88 12.66
C PRO A 72 7.33 -4.42 11.36
N PHE A 73 7.96 -3.56 10.55
CA PHE A 73 7.38 -3.17 9.25
C PHE A 73 7.21 -4.37 8.30
N TYR A 74 8.14 -5.32 8.35
CA TYR A 74 8.08 -6.54 7.53
C TYR A 74 6.95 -7.47 8.00
N LEU A 75 6.78 -7.62 9.31
CA LEU A 75 5.71 -8.47 9.88
C LEU A 75 4.33 -7.93 9.51
N ILE A 76 4.13 -6.61 9.57
CA ILE A 76 2.89 -5.96 9.15
C ILE A 76 2.67 -6.13 7.64
N ALA A 77 3.71 -5.99 6.82
CA ALA A 77 3.61 -6.18 5.37
C ALA A 77 3.19 -7.61 4.98
N ILE A 78 3.79 -8.64 5.59
CA ILE A 78 3.36 -10.03 5.36
C ILE A 78 1.92 -10.22 5.83
N PHE A 79 1.58 -9.74 7.03
CA PHE A 79 0.22 -9.90 7.55
C PHE A 79 -0.81 -9.21 6.65
N PHE A 80 -0.49 -8.04 6.11
CA PHE A 80 -1.32 -7.34 5.13
C PHE A 80 -1.52 -8.17 3.86
N ILE A 81 -0.46 -8.73 3.28
CA ILE A 81 -0.55 -9.58 2.08
C ILE A 81 -1.43 -10.80 2.34
N VAL A 82 -1.24 -11.48 3.47
CA VAL A 82 -2.05 -12.64 3.83
C VAL A 82 -3.50 -12.22 4.00
N PHE A 83 -3.79 -11.19 4.80
CA PHE A 83 -5.15 -10.71 5.01
C PHE A 83 -5.86 -10.24 3.73
N ASP A 84 -5.12 -9.62 2.79
CA ASP A 84 -5.64 -9.17 1.49
C ASP A 84 -6.07 -10.35 0.60
N VAL A 85 -5.25 -11.39 0.53
CA VAL A 85 -5.61 -12.65 -0.17
C VAL A 85 -6.86 -13.27 0.44
N GLU A 86 -7.01 -13.18 1.76
CA GLU A 86 -8.14 -13.76 2.47
C GLU A 86 -9.45 -13.00 2.26
N ALA A 87 -9.36 -11.67 2.16
CA ALA A 87 -10.48 -10.86 1.71
C ALA A 87 -10.93 -11.25 0.30
N ALA A 88 -10.01 -11.60 -0.61
CA ALA A 88 -10.35 -12.08 -1.95
C ALA A 88 -11.10 -13.43 -1.91
N PHE A 89 -10.76 -14.35 -1.00
CA PHE A 89 -11.51 -15.59 -0.80
C PHE A 89 -12.91 -15.34 -0.23
N VAL A 90 -13.04 -14.46 0.76
CA VAL A 90 -14.34 -14.06 1.32
C VAL A 90 -15.22 -13.45 0.22
N PHE A 91 -14.66 -12.57 -0.62
CA PHE A 91 -15.39 -11.97 -1.74
C PHE A 91 -15.83 -13.00 -2.76
N THR A 92 -14.93 -13.92 -3.16
CA THR A 92 -15.24 -14.98 -4.13
C THR A 92 -16.37 -15.89 -3.62
N TRP A 93 -16.34 -16.26 -2.34
CA TRP A 93 -17.42 -17.01 -1.71
C TRP A 93 -18.72 -16.21 -1.62
N ALA A 94 -18.66 -14.91 -1.30
CA ALA A 94 -19.85 -14.07 -1.21
C ALA A 94 -20.58 -13.96 -2.56
N VAL A 95 -19.83 -13.87 -3.66
CA VAL A 95 -20.38 -13.91 -5.03
C VAL A 95 -20.97 -15.27 -5.37
N ALA A 96 -20.39 -16.37 -4.85
CA ALA A 96 -20.84 -17.74 -5.10
C ALA A 96 -21.75 -18.31 -3.98
N TRP A 97 -22.38 -17.46 -3.17
CA TRP A 97 -23.18 -17.89 -2.02
C TRP A 97 -24.26 -18.89 -2.39
N ASP A 98 -24.94 -18.70 -3.53
CA ASP A 98 -26.02 -19.58 -3.99
C ASP A 98 -25.57 -21.03 -4.25
N LEU A 99 -24.28 -21.22 -4.53
CA LEU A 99 -23.69 -22.53 -4.79
C LEU A 99 -23.13 -23.19 -3.52
N LEU A 100 -22.52 -22.40 -2.63
CA LEU A 100 -21.78 -22.91 -1.47
C LEU A 100 -22.58 -22.87 -0.15
N GLY A 101 -23.53 -21.95 -0.02
CA GLY A 101 -24.42 -21.79 1.13
C GLY A 101 -23.74 -21.84 2.49
N LEU A 102 -24.41 -22.50 3.45
CA LEU A 102 -23.94 -22.68 4.83
C LEU A 102 -22.60 -23.45 4.95
N PRO A 103 -22.34 -24.52 4.18
CA PRO A 103 -21.02 -25.14 4.15
C PRO A 103 -19.91 -24.13 3.81
N GLY A 104 -20.10 -23.29 2.80
CA GLY A 104 -19.14 -22.24 2.45
C GLY A 104 -18.93 -21.23 3.58
N LEU A 105 -20.00 -20.84 4.27
CA LEU A 105 -19.92 -19.95 5.43
C LEU A 105 -19.01 -20.52 6.52
N LEU A 106 -19.11 -21.82 6.82
CA LEU A 106 -18.25 -22.47 7.81
C LEU A 106 -16.78 -22.45 7.40
N HIS A 107 -16.47 -22.69 6.12
CA HIS A 107 -15.09 -22.66 5.62
C HIS A 107 -14.49 -21.25 5.70
N ILE A 108 -15.22 -20.22 5.25
CA ILE A 108 -14.77 -18.82 5.34
C ILE A 108 -14.63 -18.37 6.79
N THR A 109 -15.57 -18.75 7.66
CA THR A 109 -15.50 -18.41 9.09
C THR A 109 -14.30 -19.07 9.75
N PHE A 110 -14.03 -20.34 9.47
CA PHE A 110 -12.84 -21.03 9.94
C PHE A 110 -11.57 -20.29 9.51
N PHE A 111 -11.51 -19.88 8.25
CA PHE A 111 -10.36 -19.16 7.72
C PHE A 111 -10.12 -17.83 8.46
N ILE A 112 -11.17 -17.02 8.62
CA ILE A 112 -11.11 -15.76 9.35
C ILE A 112 -10.61 -15.97 10.79
N VAL A 113 -11.12 -17.00 11.48
CA VAL A 113 -10.72 -17.30 12.87
C VAL A 113 -9.23 -17.63 12.95
N VAL A 114 -8.70 -18.43 12.02
CA VAL A 114 -7.27 -18.78 12.01
C VAL A 114 -6.39 -17.53 11.85
N LEU A 115 -6.76 -16.60 10.97
CA LEU A 115 -6.03 -15.33 10.80
C LEU A 115 -6.12 -14.44 12.04
N LEU A 116 -7.30 -14.33 12.63
CA LEU A 116 -7.50 -13.56 13.86
C LEU A 116 -6.63 -14.12 14.99
N LEU A 117 -6.54 -15.44 15.13
CA LEU A 117 -5.64 -16.07 16.10
C LEU A 117 -4.17 -15.74 15.81
N GLY A 118 -3.75 -15.77 14.54
CA GLY A 118 -2.41 -15.35 14.14
C GLY A 118 -2.10 -13.89 14.47
N LEU A 119 -3.05 -12.99 14.23
CA LEU A 119 -2.94 -11.57 14.55
C LEU A 119 -2.86 -11.33 16.05
N VAL A 120 -3.74 -11.95 16.83
CA VAL A 120 -3.76 -11.86 18.29
C VAL A 120 -2.43 -12.37 18.86
N TRP A 121 -1.91 -13.49 18.35
CA TRP A 121 -0.63 -14.03 18.79
C TRP A 121 0.53 -13.06 18.49
N LEU A 122 0.57 -12.49 17.29
CA LEU A 122 1.58 -11.51 16.90
C LEU A 122 1.53 -10.25 17.77
N TRP A 123 0.32 -9.79 18.08
CA TRP A 123 0.09 -8.64 18.94
C TRP A 123 0.61 -8.89 20.36
N ILE A 124 0.28 -10.06 20.94
CA ILE A 124 0.78 -10.46 22.28
C ILE A 124 2.31 -10.60 22.29
N LYS A 125 2.91 -11.07 21.19
CA LYS A 125 4.37 -11.19 21.05
C LYS A 125 5.10 -9.86 20.89
N GLY A 126 4.39 -8.73 20.84
CA GLY A 126 5.00 -7.42 20.63
C GLY A 126 5.50 -7.22 19.21
N GLY A 127 5.03 -8.00 18.23
CA GLY A 127 5.35 -7.79 16.82
C GLY A 127 4.82 -6.47 16.26
N LEU A 128 3.90 -5.83 16.98
CA LEU A 128 3.37 -4.49 16.72
C LEU A 128 3.91 -3.43 17.70
N ASP A 129 4.91 -3.75 18.53
CA ASP A 129 5.44 -2.79 19.50
C ASP A 129 6.50 -1.88 18.85
N TRP A 130 6.29 -0.58 18.98
CA TRP A 130 7.06 0.47 18.28
C TRP A 130 8.08 1.17 19.19
N GLY A 131 8.36 0.59 20.37
CA GLY A 131 9.33 1.13 21.33
C GLY A 131 10.80 0.98 20.89
N PRO A 132 11.72 1.80 21.40
CA PRO A 132 13.15 1.66 21.13
C PRO A 132 13.62 0.25 21.48
N SER A 133 14.15 -0.47 20.49
CA SER A 133 14.68 -1.82 20.70
C SER A 133 15.81 -1.77 21.75
N ARG A 134 15.73 -2.62 22.78
CA ARG A 134 16.76 -2.73 23.85
C ARG A 134 18.17 -2.94 23.28
N GLN A 135 18.26 -3.52 22.08
CA GLN A 135 19.48 -3.69 21.31
C GLN A 135 20.25 -2.38 21.06
N ALA A 136 19.57 -1.23 20.92
CA ALA A 136 20.21 0.07 20.78
C ALA A 136 20.78 0.63 22.10
N ARG A 137 20.30 0.16 23.26
CA ARG A 137 20.81 0.55 24.58
C ARG A 137 22.08 -0.19 24.96
N ASP A 138 22.17 -1.48 24.63
CA ASP A 138 23.31 -2.32 25.03
C ASP A 138 24.59 -1.98 24.25
N SER A 139 24.48 -1.62 22.96
CA SER A 139 25.64 -1.16 22.17
C SER A 139 26.28 0.10 22.76
N ARG A 140 25.46 1.05 23.24
CA ARG A 140 25.92 2.30 23.86
C ARG A 140 26.43 2.13 25.29
N ALA A 141 26.17 1.00 25.92
CA ALA A 141 26.70 0.65 27.24
C ALA A 141 28.08 -0.03 27.11
N GLY A 142 28.27 -0.86 26.07
CA GLY A 142 29.57 -1.47 25.76
C GLY A 142 30.65 -0.45 25.40
N GLU A 143 30.29 0.61 24.66
CA GLU A 143 31.24 1.68 24.30
C GLU A 143 31.62 2.60 25.48
N ARG A 144 30.80 2.66 26.53
CA ARG A 144 31.05 3.48 27.72
C ARG A 144 31.80 2.76 28.85
N GLY A 145 31.98 1.45 28.74
CA GLY A 145 32.73 0.64 29.71
C GLY A 145 34.22 0.47 29.38
N LEU A 146 34.71 1.07 28.30
CA LEU A 146 36.08 0.97 27.80
C LEU A 146 36.87 2.29 27.88
N GLY A 147 36.36 3.29 28.63
CA GLY A 147 36.98 4.58 28.87
C GLY A 147 37.52 4.72 30.30
#